data_AF-A0A7M2XJ44-F1
#
_entry.id   AF-A0A7M2XJ44-F1
#
_cell.length_a   1.000
_cell.length_b   1.000
_cell.length_c   1.000
_cell.angle_alpha   90.00
_cell.angle_beta   90.00
_cell.angle_gamma   90.00
#
_symmetry.space_group_name_H-M   'P 1'
#
loop_
_entity.id
_entity.type
_entity.pdbx_description
1 polymer ?
#
loop_
_entity_poly.entity_id
_entity_poly.type
_entity_poly.pdbx_seq_one_letter_code
_entity_poly.pdbx_strand_id
1 'polypeptide(L)'
;MTDLSHLDDQGRARMVDVSSKTDTTRIAVAAGELVTTPEVVALVRADDMPKADVLATARIAGIAAAKRTWELIPLCHQLALSSVKVMFDFTDTSITIEATAKTKGPTGVEMEALTAVAVAALTLHDMVKAVDPAAVLDGVRLISKEGGKRGHWTRDDAPGRDGTPGAGEQPVEKTGRSAAVVVASTGVAAGTREDRTGPLIRSWLEDKGFAVRGPLVHADADIAAGLADAVRPGPTLVVTTGGTGASPTDATPEATLALLDRELPGIAESIRQRGLEATPHAVLSRGVAGLVGHTVVVNLPGSPGGVKDGLAALDPILDHLLAQVAGGGAHE
;
A
#
# COMPACT_ATOMS: atom_id res chain seq x y z
N MET A 1 22.53 17.96 -12.09
CA MET A 1 22.72 16.59 -12.61
C MET A 1 22.45 15.64 -11.46
N THR A 2 21.56 14.66 -11.64
CA THR A 2 21.34 13.62 -10.64
C THR A 2 22.51 12.64 -10.69
N ASP A 3 23.35 12.64 -9.66
CA ASP A 3 24.44 11.68 -9.53
C ASP A 3 23.88 10.25 -9.61
N LEU A 4 24.37 9.47 -10.57
CA LEU A 4 24.03 8.06 -10.71
C LEU A 4 24.62 7.31 -9.51
N SER A 5 23.77 6.77 -8.64
CA SER A 5 24.20 6.20 -7.36
C SER A 5 25.19 5.03 -7.50
N HIS A 6 25.19 4.32 -8.62
CA HIS A 6 26.05 3.16 -8.87
C HIS A 6 27.38 3.48 -9.55
N LEU A 7 27.75 4.76 -9.68
CA LEU A 7 29.05 5.16 -10.23
C LEU A 7 29.95 5.78 -9.15
N ASP A 8 31.24 5.50 -9.22
CA ASP A 8 32.27 6.22 -8.45
C ASP A 8 32.64 7.56 -9.11
N ASP A 9 33.54 8.31 -8.46
CA ASP A 9 33.99 9.63 -8.94
C ASP A 9 34.76 9.57 -10.27
N GLN A 10 35.07 8.35 -10.77
CA GLN A 10 35.71 8.08 -12.05
C GLN A 10 34.73 7.47 -13.07
N GLY A 11 33.43 7.39 -12.75
CA GLY A 11 32.39 6.85 -13.62
C GLY A 11 32.38 5.32 -13.71
N ARG A 12 33.01 4.61 -12.78
CA ARG A 12 33.05 3.14 -12.74
C ARG A 12 31.96 2.58 -11.85
N ALA A 13 31.48 1.38 -12.18
CA ALA A 13 30.48 0.67 -11.41
C ALA A 13 30.93 0.44 -9.95
N ARG A 14 30.10 0.86 -9.00
CA ARG A 14 30.28 0.57 -7.57
C ARG A 14 28.98 0.18 -6.90
N MET A 15 29.09 -0.66 -5.89
CA MET A 15 27.99 -0.91 -4.96
C MET A 15 27.85 0.29 -4.00
N VAL A 16 26.63 0.77 -3.80
CA VAL A 16 26.36 1.92 -2.92
C VAL A 16 26.58 1.52 -1.47
N ASP A 17 27.32 2.32 -0.69
CA ASP A 17 27.35 2.12 0.77
C ASP A 17 26.00 2.50 1.39
N VAL A 18 25.44 1.56 2.15
CA VAL A 18 24.14 1.68 2.83
C VAL A 18 24.27 1.62 4.36
N SER A 19 25.49 1.58 4.90
CA SER A 19 25.78 1.45 6.33
C SER A 19 25.14 2.54 7.20
N SER A 20 25.03 3.76 6.68
CA SER A 20 24.42 4.91 7.38
C SER A 20 22.90 4.96 7.27
N LYS A 21 22.26 4.06 6.51
CA LYS A 21 20.81 4.04 6.32
C LYS A 21 20.15 3.19 7.40
N THR A 22 19.04 3.67 7.94
CA THR A 22 18.23 2.95 8.92
C THR A 22 17.48 1.79 8.29
N ASP A 23 17.43 0.66 9.01
CA ASP A 23 16.61 -0.49 8.66
C ASP A 23 15.12 -0.16 8.77
N THR A 24 14.41 -0.39 7.67
CA THR A 24 12.96 -0.20 7.59
C THR A 24 12.33 -1.41 6.92
N THR A 25 11.04 -1.63 7.16
CA THR A 25 10.27 -2.62 6.38
C THR A 25 10.23 -2.16 4.93
N ARG A 26 10.51 -3.08 4.02
CA ARG A 26 10.54 -2.82 2.59
C ARG A 26 9.81 -3.92 1.85
N ILE A 27 8.95 -3.50 0.95
CA ILE A 27 8.10 -4.39 0.15
C ILE A 27 8.25 -3.98 -1.31
N ALA A 28 8.33 -4.95 -2.20
CA ALA A 28 8.25 -4.72 -3.63
C ALA A 28 7.33 -5.77 -4.26
N VAL A 29 6.48 -5.32 -5.17
CA VAL A 29 5.62 -6.17 -6.00
C VAL A 29 6.05 -6.02 -7.44
N ALA A 30 6.28 -7.11 -8.13
CA ALA A 30 6.56 -7.14 -9.56
C ALA A 30 5.59 -8.09 -10.26
N ALA A 31 5.31 -7.83 -11.53
CA ALA A 31 4.47 -8.68 -12.37
C ALA A 31 5.12 -8.90 -13.73
N GLY A 32 4.64 -9.93 -14.43
CA GLY A 32 4.98 -10.28 -15.81
C GLY A 32 4.08 -11.41 -16.28
N GLU A 33 4.27 -11.89 -17.50
CA GLU A 33 3.49 -13.00 -18.01
C GLU A 33 4.30 -13.87 -18.98
N LEU A 34 3.86 -15.12 -19.12
CA LEU A 34 4.23 -15.98 -20.24
C LEU A 34 3.06 -15.98 -21.24
N VAL A 35 3.24 -15.32 -22.38
CA VAL A 35 2.31 -15.34 -23.50
C VAL A 35 2.50 -16.65 -24.27
N THR A 36 1.42 -17.41 -24.46
CA THR A 36 1.42 -18.75 -25.06
C THR A 36 0.06 -19.03 -25.74
N THR A 37 -0.22 -20.28 -26.08
CA THR A 37 -1.46 -20.68 -26.75
C THR A 37 -2.57 -21.03 -25.75
N PRO A 38 -3.86 -20.93 -26.15
CA PRO A 38 -4.97 -21.42 -25.34
C PRO A 38 -4.86 -22.91 -24.97
N GLU A 39 -4.23 -23.72 -25.84
CA GLU A 39 -3.95 -25.13 -25.58
C GLU A 39 -3.01 -25.30 -24.38
N VAL A 40 -1.89 -24.57 -24.34
CA VAL A 40 -0.96 -24.60 -23.20
C VAL A 40 -1.65 -24.13 -21.92
N VAL A 41 -2.42 -23.04 -21.98
CA VAL A 41 -3.18 -22.56 -20.82
C VAL A 41 -4.13 -23.65 -20.30
N ALA A 42 -4.87 -24.31 -21.20
CA ALA A 42 -5.78 -25.38 -20.83
C ALA A 42 -5.05 -26.57 -20.18
N LEU A 43 -3.94 -27.03 -20.78
CA LEU A 43 -3.14 -28.14 -20.24
C LEU A 43 -2.55 -27.80 -18.87
N VAL A 44 -2.02 -26.60 -18.67
CA VAL A 44 -1.46 -26.17 -17.38
C VAL A 44 -2.55 -26.06 -16.31
N ARG A 45 -3.74 -25.52 -16.63
CA ARG A 45 -4.87 -25.44 -15.69
C ARG A 45 -5.38 -26.84 -15.29
N ALA A 46 -5.36 -27.79 -16.22
CA ALA A 46 -5.80 -29.16 -16.00
C ALA A 46 -4.73 -30.06 -15.36
N ASP A 47 -3.51 -29.56 -15.17
CA ASP A 47 -2.34 -30.35 -14.75
C ASP A 47 -2.05 -31.55 -15.67
N ASP A 48 -2.30 -31.38 -16.97
CA ASP A 48 -2.18 -32.42 -18.02
C ASP A 48 -0.96 -32.19 -18.93
N MET A 49 0.04 -31.47 -18.42
CA MET A 49 1.28 -31.23 -19.15
C MET A 49 2.16 -32.49 -19.12
N PRO A 50 2.96 -32.76 -20.18
CA PRO A 50 3.92 -33.88 -20.17
C PRO A 50 4.93 -33.83 -19.01
N LYS A 51 5.15 -32.64 -18.46
CA LYS A 51 5.91 -32.41 -17.24
C LYS A 51 4.94 -32.07 -16.10
N ALA A 52 4.99 -32.86 -15.02
CA ALA A 52 4.16 -32.64 -13.84
C ALA A 52 4.52 -31.33 -13.10
N ASP A 53 3.58 -30.81 -12.33
CA ASP A 53 3.79 -29.74 -11.34
C ASP A 53 4.32 -28.42 -11.92
N VAL A 54 3.83 -28.00 -13.08
CA VAL A 54 4.31 -26.80 -13.80
C VAL A 54 4.33 -25.55 -12.91
N LEU A 55 3.19 -25.21 -12.29
CA LEU A 55 3.06 -23.99 -11.48
C LEU A 55 3.85 -24.11 -10.16
N ALA A 56 3.87 -25.29 -9.54
CA ALA A 56 4.60 -25.50 -8.29
C ALA A 56 6.12 -25.40 -8.51
N THR A 57 6.62 -25.99 -9.60
CA THR A 57 8.03 -25.88 -10.02
C THR A 57 8.40 -24.42 -10.30
N ALA A 58 7.59 -23.71 -11.07
CA ALA A 58 7.81 -22.29 -11.35
C ALA A 58 7.77 -21.42 -10.08
N ARG A 59 6.88 -21.73 -9.13
CA ARG A 59 6.80 -21.04 -7.83
C ARG A 59 8.08 -21.19 -7.03
N ILE A 60 8.56 -22.42 -6.90
CA ILE A 60 9.79 -22.74 -6.15
C ILE A 60 10.99 -22.07 -6.83
N ALA A 61 11.06 -22.10 -8.16
CA ALA A 61 12.11 -21.44 -8.92
C ALA A 61 12.12 -19.92 -8.69
N GLY A 62 10.96 -19.26 -8.74
CA GLY A 62 10.85 -17.82 -8.44
C GLY A 62 11.28 -17.47 -7.01
N ILE A 63 10.85 -18.26 -6.01
CA ILE A 63 11.26 -18.07 -4.61
C ILE A 63 12.76 -18.31 -4.42
N ALA A 64 13.32 -19.33 -5.07
CA ALA A 64 14.76 -19.61 -5.02
C ALA A 64 15.57 -18.49 -5.68
N ALA A 65 15.09 -17.96 -6.81
CA ALA A 65 15.74 -16.88 -7.54
C ALA A 65 15.78 -15.58 -6.75
N ALA A 66 14.69 -15.21 -6.07
CA ALA A 66 14.66 -14.02 -5.19
C ALA A 66 15.78 -14.07 -4.14
N LYS A 67 16.03 -15.24 -3.54
CA LYS A 67 17.10 -15.41 -2.53
C LYS A 67 18.52 -15.32 -3.11
N ARG A 68 18.65 -15.44 -4.43
CA ARG A 68 19.93 -15.43 -5.17
C ARG A 68 20.08 -14.20 -6.07
N THR A 69 19.21 -13.19 -5.93
CA THR A 69 19.26 -11.97 -6.75
C THR A 69 20.62 -11.29 -6.69
N TRP A 70 21.25 -11.21 -5.53
CA TRP A 70 22.57 -10.62 -5.35
C TRP A 70 23.71 -11.41 -6.03
N GLU A 71 23.52 -12.71 -6.31
CA GLU A 71 24.46 -13.51 -7.12
C GLU A 71 24.31 -13.23 -8.63
N LEU A 72 23.11 -12.80 -9.05
CA LEU A 72 22.75 -12.60 -10.46
C LEU A 72 22.93 -11.14 -10.91
N ILE A 73 22.62 -10.18 -10.03
CA ILE A 73 22.67 -8.74 -10.31
C ILE A 73 23.93 -8.16 -9.65
N PRO A 74 24.99 -7.79 -10.41
CA PRO A 74 26.34 -7.61 -9.87
C PRO A 74 26.50 -6.57 -8.74
N LEU A 75 25.62 -5.57 -8.67
CA LEU A 75 25.72 -4.46 -7.70
C LEU A 75 24.59 -4.47 -6.66
N CYS A 76 23.80 -5.54 -6.60
CA CYS A 76 22.80 -5.73 -5.55
C CYS A 76 23.47 -6.13 -4.23
N HIS A 77 22.98 -5.57 -3.13
CA HIS A 77 23.37 -6.02 -1.80
C HIS A 77 22.78 -7.39 -1.49
N GLN A 78 23.48 -8.17 -0.68
CA GLN A 78 22.89 -9.35 -0.06
C GLN A 78 21.88 -8.91 1.01
N LEU A 79 20.63 -9.38 0.90
CA LEU A 79 19.55 -9.04 1.82
C LEU A 79 18.94 -10.28 2.46
N ALA A 80 18.65 -10.18 3.76
CA ALA A 80 17.88 -11.20 4.48
C ALA A 80 16.39 -11.03 4.16
N LEU A 81 15.90 -11.75 3.15
CA LEU A 81 14.49 -11.73 2.79
C LEU A 81 13.63 -12.32 3.92
N SER A 82 12.60 -11.59 4.33
CA SER A 82 11.64 -12.02 5.35
C SER A 82 10.53 -12.88 4.76
N SER A 83 10.09 -12.58 3.53
CA SER A 83 9.12 -13.39 2.80
C SER A 83 9.22 -13.17 1.30
N VAL A 84 8.90 -14.21 0.53
CA VAL A 84 8.70 -14.14 -0.92
C VAL A 84 7.43 -14.91 -1.26
N LYS A 85 6.50 -14.27 -1.96
CA LYS A 85 5.27 -14.88 -2.48
C LYS A 85 5.30 -14.80 -4.00
N VAL A 86 4.97 -15.89 -4.68
CA VAL A 86 4.81 -15.94 -6.14
C VAL A 86 3.43 -16.52 -6.43
N MET A 87 2.63 -15.80 -7.21
CA MET A 87 1.28 -16.13 -7.59
C MET A 87 1.17 -16.23 -9.12
N PHE A 88 0.25 -17.06 -9.57
CA PHE A 88 -0.08 -17.23 -10.97
C PHE A 88 -1.57 -17.04 -11.17
N ASP A 89 -1.94 -16.39 -12.27
CA ASP A 89 -3.29 -16.36 -12.80
C ASP A 89 -3.22 -16.61 -14.33
N PHE A 90 -4.34 -16.55 -15.01
CA PHE A 90 -4.47 -17.00 -16.39
C PHE A 90 -5.41 -16.10 -17.18
N THR A 91 -4.99 -15.78 -18.40
CA THR A 91 -5.88 -15.28 -19.46
C THR A 91 -6.19 -16.40 -20.45
N ASP A 92 -6.84 -16.10 -21.57
CA ASP A 92 -7.04 -17.07 -22.65
C ASP A 92 -5.72 -17.46 -23.34
N THR A 93 -4.70 -16.59 -23.28
CA THR A 93 -3.44 -16.74 -24.04
C THR A 93 -2.19 -16.46 -23.21
N SER A 94 -2.30 -16.39 -21.89
CA SER A 94 -1.13 -16.17 -21.03
C SER A 94 -1.30 -16.73 -19.62
N ILE A 95 -0.15 -17.01 -19.00
CA ILE A 95 -0.03 -17.27 -17.56
C ILE A 95 0.59 -16.03 -16.94
N THR A 96 -0.18 -15.29 -16.15
CA THR A 96 0.31 -14.10 -15.46
C THR A 96 1.05 -14.49 -14.20
N ILE A 97 2.03 -13.69 -13.81
CA ILE A 97 2.93 -13.95 -12.69
C ILE A 97 3.02 -12.69 -11.85
N GLU A 98 2.76 -12.80 -10.56
CA GLU A 98 3.01 -11.72 -9.60
C GLU A 98 3.93 -12.23 -8.49
N ALA A 99 4.99 -11.48 -8.19
CA ALA A 99 5.89 -11.77 -7.08
C ALA A 99 5.95 -10.60 -6.10
N THR A 100 5.79 -10.91 -4.81
CA THR A 100 5.99 -9.97 -3.71
C THR A 100 7.21 -10.39 -2.89
N ALA A 101 8.18 -9.49 -2.75
CA ALA A 101 9.34 -9.67 -1.87
C ALA A 101 9.29 -8.69 -0.70
N LYS A 102 9.67 -9.15 0.50
CA LYS A 102 9.71 -8.34 1.73
C LYS A 102 11.00 -8.55 2.50
N THR A 103 11.53 -7.47 3.08
CA THR A 103 12.64 -7.52 4.04
C THR A 103 12.50 -6.43 5.10
N LYS A 104 13.35 -6.50 6.13
CA LYS A 104 13.67 -5.36 7.00
C LYS A 104 15.16 -5.06 6.80
N GLY A 105 15.48 -3.91 6.21
CA GLY A 105 16.87 -3.60 5.86
C GLY A 105 17.10 -2.18 5.32
N PRO A 106 18.34 -1.86 4.93
CA PRO A 106 18.74 -0.49 4.59
C PRO A 106 18.51 -0.12 3.12
N THR A 107 18.16 -1.08 2.25
CA THR A 107 17.88 -0.89 0.82
C THR A 107 16.70 -1.73 0.33
N GLY A 108 16.08 -1.29 -0.77
CA GLY A 108 14.88 -1.87 -1.37
C GLY A 108 15.04 -3.30 -1.89
N VAL A 109 13.91 -3.95 -2.15
CA VAL A 109 13.82 -5.34 -2.64
C VAL A 109 13.18 -5.44 -4.04
N GLU A 110 13.27 -4.36 -4.83
CA GLU A 110 12.71 -4.32 -6.19
C GLU A 110 13.31 -5.40 -7.08
N MET A 111 14.62 -5.62 -6.96
CA MET A 111 15.33 -6.58 -7.78
C MET A 111 14.97 -8.02 -7.40
N GLU A 112 14.70 -8.31 -6.14
CA GLU A 112 14.28 -9.63 -5.68
C GLU A 112 12.91 -10.00 -6.25
N ALA A 113 11.96 -9.05 -6.24
CA ALA A 113 10.64 -9.24 -6.84
C ALA A 113 10.74 -9.44 -8.37
N LEU A 114 11.47 -8.56 -9.08
CA LEU A 114 11.67 -8.66 -10.54
C LEU A 114 12.37 -9.97 -10.94
N THR A 115 13.39 -10.36 -10.20
CA THR A 115 14.13 -11.62 -10.43
C THR A 115 13.23 -12.83 -10.24
N ALA A 116 12.37 -12.81 -9.22
CA ALA A 116 11.41 -13.89 -8.97
C ALA A 116 10.45 -14.08 -10.16
N VAL A 117 9.88 -12.98 -10.68
CA VAL A 117 9.01 -13.01 -11.87
C VAL A 117 9.77 -13.55 -13.07
N ALA A 118 10.96 -13.02 -13.37
CA ALA A 118 11.73 -13.41 -14.54
C ALA A 118 12.08 -14.91 -14.54
N VAL A 119 12.55 -15.44 -13.40
CA VAL A 119 12.92 -16.85 -13.32
C VAL A 119 11.70 -17.76 -13.25
N ALA A 120 10.60 -17.34 -12.62
CA ALA A 120 9.34 -18.07 -12.69
C ALA A 120 8.86 -18.19 -14.15
N ALA A 121 8.92 -17.10 -14.93
CA ALA A 121 8.55 -17.08 -16.34
C ALA A 121 9.47 -17.98 -17.20
N LEU A 122 10.79 -17.93 -16.97
CA LEU A 122 11.75 -18.82 -17.63
C LEU A 122 11.48 -20.29 -17.31
N THR A 123 11.08 -20.57 -16.06
CA THR A 123 10.73 -21.93 -15.63
C THR A 123 9.43 -22.37 -16.29
N LEU A 124 8.40 -21.52 -16.36
CA LEU A 124 7.18 -21.84 -17.10
C LEU A 124 7.51 -22.16 -18.56
N HIS A 125 8.33 -21.34 -19.23
CA HIS A 125 8.78 -21.62 -20.59
C HIS A 125 9.48 -22.98 -20.69
N ASP A 126 10.40 -23.31 -19.77
CA ASP A 126 11.05 -24.62 -19.75
C ASP A 126 10.05 -25.79 -19.62
N MET A 127 9.00 -25.58 -18.83
CA MET A 127 7.95 -26.57 -18.59
C MET A 127 7.00 -26.73 -19.79
N VAL A 128 6.75 -25.68 -20.57
CA VAL A 128 5.76 -25.71 -21.68
C VAL A 128 6.36 -25.82 -23.08
N LYS A 129 7.66 -25.57 -23.27
CA LYS A 129 8.32 -25.49 -24.60
C LYS A 129 8.19 -26.74 -25.49
N ALA A 130 7.78 -27.88 -24.94
CA ALA A 130 7.49 -29.08 -25.73
C ALA A 130 6.19 -28.97 -26.53
N VAL A 131 5.21 -28.20 -26.03
CA VAL A 131 3.92 -27.91 -26.66
C VAL A 131 3.99 -26.58 -27.42
N ASP A 132 4.56 -25.55 -26.79
CA ASP A 132 4.72 -24.23 -27.40
C ASP A 132 6.16 -23.68 -27.19
N PRO A 133 7.10 -23.97 -28.11
CA PRO A 133 8.44 -23.40 -28.07
C PRO A 133 8.46 -21.91 -28.44
N ALA A 134 7.36 -21.35 -28.97
CA ALA A 134 7.26 -19.94 -29.36
C ALA A 134 6.74 -19.04 -28.23
N ALA A 135 6.41 -19.61 -27.06
CA ALA A 135 5.95 -18.85 -25.90
C ALA A 135 6.92 -17.72 -25.52
N VAL A 136 6.37 -16.54 -25.26
CA VAL A 136 7.14 -15.30 -25.03
C VAL A 136 7.01 -14.86 -23.58
N LEU A 137 8.13 -14.48 -22.98
CA LEU A 137 8.13 -13.79 -21.69
C LEU A 137 7.90 -12.30 -21.94
N ASP A 138 6.86 -11.73 -21.36
CA ASP A 138 6.52 -10.32 -21.56
C ASP A 138 6.26 -9.59 -20.23
N GLY A 139 6.39 -8.28 -20.27
CA GLY A 139 5.86 -7.40 -19.24
C GLY A 139 6.54 -7.49 -17.87
N VAL A 140 7.73 -8.07 -17.72
CA VAL A 140 8.45 -8.15 -16.44
C VAL A 140 8.74 -6.73 -15.90
N ARG A 141 8.03 -6.34 -14.85
CA ARG A 141 7.95 -4.94 -14.42
C ARG A 141 7.59 -4.80 -12.94
N LEU A 142 8.10 -3.75 -12.29
CA LEU A 142 7.75 -3.42 -10.90
C LEU A 142 6.36 -2.78 -10.83
N ILE A 143 5.44 -3.31 -10.04
CA ILE A 143 4.08 -2.78 -9.86
C ILE A 143 4.04 -1.74 -8.74
N SER A 144 4.63 -2.06 -7.60
CA SER A 144 4.71 -1.14 -6.47
C SER A 144 5.95 -1.41 -5.63
N LYS A 145 6.31 -0.41 -4.83
CA LYS A 145 7.28 -0.58 -3.74
C LYS A 145 6.93 0.31 -2.57
N GLU A 146 7.32 -0.13 -1.40
CA GLU A 146 7.11 0.55 -0.13
C GLU A 146 8.40 0.54 0.69
N GLY A 147 8.64 1.63 1.43
CA GLY A 147 9.71 1.72 2.41
C GLY A 147 10.97 2.47 1.95
N GLY A 148 11.74 2.93 2.92
CA GLY A 148 12.91 3.80 2.72
C GLY A 148 12.55 5.25 2.39
N LYS A 149 13.59 6.05 2.07
CA LYS A 149 13.47 7.52 1.92
C LYS A 149 12.47 7.99 0.86
N ARG A 150 12.22 7.18 -0.18
CA ARG A 150 11.33 7.54 -1.29
C ARG A 150 9.86 7.18 -1.04
N GLY A 151 9.54 6.56 0.10
CA GLY A 151 8.16 6.22 0.47
C GLY A 151 7.55 5.15 -0.43
N HIS A 152 6.23 5.24 -0.60
CA HIS A 152 5.46 4.38 -1.48
C HIS A 152 5.55 4.86 -2.93
N TRP A 153 5.63 3.92 -3.88
CA TRP A 153 5.57 4.20 -5.31
C TRP A 153 4.72 3.13 -5.98
N THR A 154 3.86 3.54 -6.90
CA THR A 154 3.12 2.64 -7.80
C THR A 154 3.45 2.94 -9.25
N ARG A 155 3.24 1.94 -10.11
CA ARG A 155 3.48 2.09 -11.56
C ARG A 155 2.60 3.15 -12.21
N ASP A 156 1.39 3.37 -11.71
CA ASP A 156 0.47 4.40 -12.21
C ASP A 156 1.03 5.82 -12.01
N ASP A 157 1.98 5.98 -11.07
CA ASP A 157 2.67 7.25 -10.80
C ASP A 157 3.85 7.52 -11.77
N ALA A 158 4.16 6.60 -12.69
CA ALA A 158 5.27 6.76 -13.62
C ALA A 158 4.91 7.67 -14.79
N PRO A 159 5.77 8.63 -15.20
CA PRO A 159 5.54 9.41 -16.41
C PRO A 159 5.43 8.45 -17.61
N GLY A 160 4.33 8.58 -18.36
CA GLY A 160 4.00 7.74 -19.50
C GLY A 160 5.19 7.60 -20.45
N ARG A 161 5.64 6.38 -20.66
CA ARG A 161 6.64 6.07 -21.70
C ARG A 161 5.85 5.79 -22.98
N ASP A 162 5.69 6.81 -23.81
CA ASP A 162 5.03 6.69 -25.11
C ASP A 162 5.74 5.65 -25.98
N GLY A 163 4.96 4.71 -26.54
CA GLY A 163 5.49 3.59 -27.32
C GLY A 163 4.48 2.64 -27.99
N THR A 164 3.27 3.10 -28.34
CA THR A 164 2.32 2.50 -29.33
C THR A 164 1.63 1.14 -29.01
N PRO A 165 0.46 0.84 -29.63
CA PRO A 165 -0.77 0.56 -28.89
C PRO A 165 -1.29 -0.88 -29.06
N GLY A 166 -1.95 -1.40 -28.03
CA GLY A 166 -2.59 -2.71 -28.08
C GLY A 166 -3.86 -2.74 -27.23
N ALA A 167 -4.99 -2.78 -27.94
CA ALA A 167 -6.30 -3.31 -27.56
C ALA A 167 -6.92 -2.82 -26.25
N GLY A 168 -8.00 -2.05 -26.41
CA GLY A 168 -8.79 -1.50 -25.32
C GLY A 168 -9.17 -2.52 -24.25
N GLU A 169 -8.64 -2.32 -23.06
CA GLU A 169 -9.40 -2.54 -21.85
C GLU A 169 -10.12 -1.24 -21.54
N GLN A 170 -11.44 -1.32 -21.54
CA GLN A 170 -12.28 -0.26 -21.04
C GLN A 170 -11.83 0.05 -19.60
N PRO A 171 -11.80 1.33 -19.18
CA PRO A 171 -11.55 1.65 -17.79
C PRO A 171 -12.58 0.89 -16.96
N VAL A 172 -12.13 -0.05 -16.13
CA VAL A 172 -12.94 -0.55 -15.04
C VAL A 172 -13.30 0.70 -14.24
N GLU A 173 -14.58 1.07 -14.25
CA GLU A 173 -15.10 2.17 -13.45
C GLU A 173 -14.63 1.96 -12.01
N LYS A 174 -13.70 2.81 -11.55
CA LYS A 174 -13.36 2.93 -10.13
C LYS A 174 -14.65 3.35 -9.43
N THR A 175 -15.32 2.40 -8.77
CA THR A 175 -16.41 2.71 -7.86
C THR A 175 -15.85 3.63 -6.77
N GLY A 176 -16.19 4.92 -6.85
CA GLY A 176 -15.47 5.98 -6.15
C GLY A 176 -15.57 5.85 -4.64
N ARG A 177 -14.43 5.55 -3.98
CA ARG A 177 -14.32 5.63 -2.52
C ARG A 177 -14.49 7.09 -2.09
N SER A 178 -15.35 7.37 -1.12
CA SER A 178 -15.57 8.73 -0.61
C SER A 178 -15.12 8.84 0.84
N ALA A 179 -14.53 9.97 1.21
CA ALA A 179 -14.09 10.24 2.57
C ALA A 179 -14.47 11.65 3.03
N ALA A 180 -14.55 11.86 4.35
CA ALA A 180 -14.69 13.18 4.93
C ALA A 180 -13.55 13.47 5.93
N VAL A 181 -13.07 14.71 5.92
CA VAL A 181 -12.07 15.21 6.87
C VAL A 181 -12.72 16.24 7.77
N VAL A 182 -12.68 16.02 9.09
CA VAL A 182 -13.26 16.92 10.10
C VAL A 182 -12.17 17.45 11.01
N VAL A 183 -12.12 18.77 11.19
CA VAL A 183 -11.13 19.44 12.03
C VAL A 183 -11.84 20.04 13.24
N ALA A 184 -11.53 19.53 14.43
CA ALA A 184 -12.03 20.05 15.71
C ALA A 184 -11.01 21.06 16.26
N SER A 185 -11.33 22.36 16.11
CA SER A 185 -10.48 23.42 16.62
C SER A 185 -11.19 24.77 16.63
N THR A 186 -11.53 25.26 17.83
CA THR A 186 -12.13 26.59 18.03
C THR A 186 -11.32 27.72 17.39
N GLY A 187 -9.98 27.71 17.54
CA GLY A 187 -9.13 28.76 16.97
C GLY A 187 -9.06 28.76 15.44
N VAL A 188 -9.25 27.61 14.80
CA VAL A 188 -9.29 27.53 13.33
C VAL A 188 -10.67 27.95 12.84
N ALA A 189 -11.73 27.49 13.50
CA ALA A 189 -13.10 27.92 13.19
C ALA A 189 -13.27 29.45 13.32
N ALA A 190 -12.61 30.06 14.31
CA ALA A 190 -12.61 31.51 14.51
C ALA A 190 -11.62 32.28 13.60
N GLY A 191 -10.82 31.58 12.78
CA GLY A 191 -9.81 32.20 11.91
C GLY A 191 -8.58 32.78 12.64
N THR A 192 -8.43 32.53 13.94
CA THR A 192 -7.29 33.00 14.73
C THR A 192 -6.05 32.11 14.59
N ARG A 193 -6.20 30.94 13.96
CA ARG A 193 -5.12 29.98 13.70
C ARG A 193 -5.35 29.31 12.34
N GLU A 194 -4.27 29.09 11.60
CA GLU A 194 -4.32 28.30 10.35
C GLU A 194 -4.34 26.79 10.64
N ASP A 195 -5.16 26.04 9.92
CA ASP A 195 -5.17 24.59 9.99
C ASP A 195 -4.05 23.99 9.13
N ARG A 196 -3.19 23.19 9.78
CA ARG A 196 -2.09 22.46 9.15
C ARG A 196 -2.32 20.95 9.13
N THR A 197 -3.42 20.49 9.71
CA THR A 197 -3.75 19.07 9.87
C THR A 197 -4.76 18.60 8.85
N GLY A 198 -5.84 19.34 8.62
CA GLY A 198 -6.84 19.00 7.60
C GLY A 198 -6.28 18.86 6.20
N PRO A 199 -5.46 19.80 5.68
CA PRO A 199 -4.81 19.66 4.37
C PRO A 199 -3.91 18.43 4.26
N LEU A 200 -3.23 18.05 5.34
CA LEU A 200 -2.36 16.86 5.37
C LEU A 200 -3.20 15.58 5.22
N ILE A 201 -4.30 15.47 5.97
CA ILE A 201 -5.22 14.32 5.90
C ILE A 201 -5.87 14.25 4.53
N ARG A 202 -6.34 15.39 4.02
CA ARG A 202 -6.96 15.48 2.70
C ARG A 202 -6.02 15.00 1.60
N SER A 203 -4.78 15.49 1.58
CA SER A 203 -3.78 15.05 0.60
C SER A 203 -3.56 13.53 0.66
N TRP A 204 -3.38 12.97 1.87
CA TRP A 204 -3.19 11.53 2.04
C TRP A 204 -4.38 10.69 1.55
N LEU A 205 -5.61 11.19 1.73
CA LEU A 205 -6.82 10.54 1.21
C LEU A 205 -6.95 10.66 -0.31
N GLU A 206 -6.68 11.84 -0.88
CA GLU A 206 -6.70 12.06 -2.33
C GLU A 206 -5.65 11.18 -3.04
N ASP A 207 -4.45 11.05 -2.46
CA ASP A 207 -3.38 10.17 -2.95
C ASP A 207 -3.82 8.68 -2.96
N LYS A 208 -4.78 8.31 -2.11
CA LYS A 208 -5.37 6.96 -2.05
C LYS A 208 -6.66 6.82 -2.88
N GLY A 209 -6.97 7.80 -3.72
CA GLY A 209 -8.09 7.76 -4.64
C GLY A 209 -9.45 8.01 -3.99
N PHE A 210 -9.50 8.62 -2.81
CA PHE A 210 -10.77 9.04 -2.22
C PHE A 210 -11.26 10.36 -2.83
N ALA A 211 -12.57 10.44 -3.10
CA ALA A 211 -13.25 11.73 -3.23
C ALA A 211 -13.47 12.33 -1.84
N VAL A 212 -12.74 13.40 -1.52
CA VAL A 212 -12.69 13.96 -0.15
C VAL A 212 -13.61 15.17 0.02
N ARG A 213 -14.51 15.10 1.01
CA ARG A 213 -15.29 16.23 1.52
C ARG A 213 -14.53 16.89 2.69
N GLY A 214 -14.19 18.16 2.55
CA GLY A 214 -13.51 18.94 3.59
C GLY A 214 -12.13 19.47 3.17
N PRO A 215 -11.31 19.98 4.12
CA PRO A 215 -11.51 19.90 5.57
C PRO A 215 -12.74 20.67 6.06
N LEU A 216 -13.61 20.01 6.83
CA LEU A 216 -14.75 20.60 7.50
C LEU A 216 -14.31 21.06 8.89
N VAL A 217 -14.17 22.37 9.07
CA VAL A 217 -13.67 22.94 10.33
C VAL A 217 -14.83 23.28 11.25
N HIS A 218 -14.77 22.77 12.48
CA HIS A 218 -15.74 23.05 13.53
C HIS A 218 -15.04 23.54 14.79
N ALA A 219 -15.71 24.43 15.54
CA ALA A 219 -15.29 24.72 16.90
C ALA A 219 -15.48 23.48 17.77
N ASP A 220 -14.73 23.39 18.87
CA ASP A 220 -14.74 22.19 19.71
C ASP A 220 -16.15 21.93 20.31
N ALA A 221 -16.91 22.98 20.58
CA ALA A 221 -18.31 22.89 21.04
C ALA A 221 -19.27 22.32 19.97
N ASP A 222 -18.94 22.44 18.70
CA ASP A 222 -19.79 22.06 17.57
C ASP A 222 -19.39 20.71 16.94
N ILE A 223 -18.36 20.04 17.48
CA ILE A 223 -17.77 18.84 16.87
C ILE A 223 -18.78 17.68 16.75
N ALA A 224 -19.69 17.55 17.72
CA ALA A 224 -20.74 16.51 17.67
C ALA A 224 -21.67 16.70 16.47
N ALA A 225 -22.12 17.94 16.23
CA ALA A 225 -22.96 18.25 15.08
C ALA A 225 -22.19 18.10 13.75
N GLY A 226 -20.94 18.58 13.72
CA GLY A 226 -20.06 18.46 12.55
C GLY A 226 -19.75 17.01 12.18
N LEU A 227 -19.50 16.14 13.16
CA LEU A 227 -19.24 14.73 12.91
C LEU A 227 -20.50 13.98 12.45
N ALA A 228 -21.66 14.26 13.05
CA ALA A 228 -22.93 13.69 12.60
C ALA A 228 -23.30 14.13 11.18
N ASP A 229 -22.95 15.36 10.78
CA ASP A 229 -23.06 15.81 9.39
C ASP A 229 -22.01 15.15 8.48
N ALA A 230 -20.76 14.98 8.91
CA ALA A 230 -19.73 14.37 8.08
C ALA A 230 -19.99 12.89 7.77
N VAL A 231 -20.57 12.15 8.73
CA VAL A 231 -20.97 10.75 8.54
C VAL A 231 -22.18 10.62 7.60
N ARG A 232 -22.95 11.68 7.36
CA ARG A 232 -24.04 11.72 6.35
C ARG A 232 -23.50 12.42 5.08
N PRO A 233 -23.29 11.72 3.96
CA PRO A 233 -24.22 10.79 3.30
C PRO A 233 -23.76 9.32 3.32
N GLY A 234 -22.97 8.91 4.30
CA GLY A 234 -22.39 7.57 4.40
C GLY A 234 -21.10 7.40 3.60
N PRO A 235 -20.06 8.23 3.82
CA PRO A 235 -18.76 8.01 3.16
C PRO A 235 -18.13 6.70 3.63
N THR A 236 -17.19 6.17 2.87
CA THR A 236 -16.46 4.96 3.28
C THR A 236 -15.56 5.20 4.50
N LEU A 237 -15.05 6.43 4.66
CA LEU A 237 -14.15 6.81 5.75
C LEU A 237 -14.40 8.24 6.24
N VAL A 238 -14.37 8.45 7.56
CA VAL A 238 -14.30 9.76 8.19
C VAL A 238 -13.07 9.82 9.07
N VAL A 239 -12.22 10.82 8.83
CA VAL A 239 -11.04 11.08 9.65
C VAL A 239 -11.21 12.42 10.36
N THR A 240 -11.14 12.41 11.69
CA THR A 240 -11.15 13.64 12.48
C THR A 240 -9.74 14.00 12.96
N THR A 241 -9.49 15.27 13.21
CA THR A 241 -8.25 15.75 13.85
C THR A 241 -8.55 16.83 14.88
N GLY A 242 -7.90 16.73 16.04
CA GLY A 242 -8.09 17.66 17.15
C GLY A 242 -9.18 17.25 18.13
N GLY A 243 -9.24 17.92 19.27
CA GLY A 243 -10.25 17.67 20.31
C GLY A 243 -10.13 16.32 21.01
N THR A 244 -8.97 15.65 20.96
CA THR A 244 -8.77 14.29 21.50
C THR A 244 -7.96 14.25 22.81
N GLY A 245 -7.51 15.40 23.33
CA GLY A 245 -6.71 15.45 24.56
C GLY A 245 -7.55 15.43 25.84
N ALA A 246 -6.96 15.91 26.94
CA ALA A 246 -7.59 15.99 28.25
C ALA A 246 -8.13 17.40 28.59
N SER A 247 -8.14 18.34 27.63
CA SER A 247 -8.72 19.67 27.85
C SER A 247 -10.22 19.54 28.14
N PRO A 248 -10.84 20.42 28.95
CA PRO A 248 -12.29 20.45 29.14
C PRO A 248 -13.09 20.67 27.84
N THR A 249 -12.45 21.19 26.80
CA THR A 249 -13.03 21.41 25.48
C THR A 249 -12.80 20.24 24.52
N ASP A 250 -11.94 19.29 24.85
CA ASP A 250 -11.65 18.14 23.98
C ASP A 250 -12.83 17.15 24.04
N ALA A 251 -13.74 17.21 23.05
CA ALA A 251 -14.96 16.40 23.02
C ALA A 251 -15.07 15.48 21.78
N THR A 252 -14.04 15.42 20.94
CA THR A 252 -14.06 14.59 19.71
C THR A 252 -14.28 13.09 20.02
N PRO A 253 -13.66 12.48 21.05
CA PRO A 253 -13.91 11.09 21.39
C PRO A 253 -15.36 10.83 21.80
N GLU A 254 -15.93 11.66 22.67
CA GLU A 254 -17.32 11.56 23.11
C GLU A 254 -18.30 11.70 21.95
N ALA A 255 -18.07 12.70 21.09
CA ALA A 255 -18.86 12.90 19.88
C ALA A 255 -18.80 11.70 18.93
N THR A 256 -17.63 11.06 18.83
CA THR A 256 -17.45 9.88 17.97
C THR A 256 -18.14 8.67 18.56
N LEU A 257 -17.89 8.34 19.85
CA LEU A 257 -18.51 7.22 20.55
C LEU A 257 -20.04 7.25 20.50
N ALA A 258 -20.64 8.45 20.58
CA ALA A 258 -22.09 8.62 20.48
C ALA A 258 -22.70 8.19 19.13
N LEU A 259 -21.88 8.06 18.08
CA LEU A 259 -22.31 7.66 16.74
C LEU A 259 -21.95 6.22 16.38
N LEU A 260 -20.97 5.61 17.06
CA LEU A 260 -20.45 4.29 16.68
C LEU A 260 -21.46 3.17 16.99
N ASP A 261 -21.71 2.30 16.00
CA ASP A 261 -22.40 1.03 16.19
C ASP A 261 -21.46 -0.04 16.75
N ARG A 262 -20.16 0.06 16.41
CA ARG A 262 -19.12 -0.88 16.82
C ARG A 262 -17.78 -0.19 16.94
N GLU A 263 -17.12 -0.38 18.07
CA GLU A 263 -15.76 0.11 18.30
C GLU A 263 -14.69 -0.78 17.65
N LEU A 264 -13.59 -0.15 17.24
CA LEU A 264 -12.38 -0.79 16.73
C LEU A 264 -11.18 -0.37 17.60
N PRO A 265 -11.11 -0.82 18.87
CA PRO A 265 -10.16 -0.30 19.85
C PRO A 265 -8.69 -0.51 19.45
N GLY A 266 -8.39 -1.58 18.70
CA GLY A 266 -7.03 -1.86 18.22
C GLY A 266 -6.47 -0.79 17.27
N ILE A 267 -7.32 -0.10 16.51
CA ILE A 267 -6.88 1.00 15.64
C ILE A 267 -6.47 2.21 16.49
N ALA A 268 -7.30 2.58 17.45
CA ALA A 268 -7.01 3.67 18.37
C ALA A 268 -5.73 3.41 19.18
N GLU A 269 -5.50 2.16 19.61
CA GLU A 269 -4.30 1.77 20.31
C GLU A 269 -3.05 1.84 19.43
N SER A 270 -3.12 1.33 18.20
CA SER A 270 -2.02 1.40 17.24
C SER A 270 -1.58 2.86 16.97
N ILE A 271 -2.55 3.78 16.84
CA ILE A 271 -2.27 5.21 16.67
C ILE A 271 -1.52 5.79 17.89
N ARG A 272 -1.98 5.49 19.12
CA ARG A 272 -1.29 5.94 20.34
C ARG A 272 0.10 5.33 20.47
N GLN A 273 0.22 4.02 20.24
CA GLN A 273 1.49 3.30 20.35
C GLN A 273 2.53 3.86 19.38
N ARG A 274 2.14 4.17 18.14
CA ARG A 274 3.04 4.82 17.20
C ARG A 274 3.41 6.23 17.63
N GLY A 275 2.44 7.02 18.11
CA GLY A 275 2.72 8.37 18.62
C GLY A 275 3.69 8.38 19.82
N LEU A 276 3.69 7.32 20.64
CA LEU A 276 4.62 7.15 21.77
C LEU A 276 6.08 7.00 21.33
N GLU A 277 6.35 6.58 20.10
CA GLU A 277 7.71 6.56 19.54
C GLU A 277 8.28 7.99 19.38
N ALA A 278 7.41 8.98 19.15
CA ALA A 278 7.78 10.37 18.94
C ALA A 278 7.63 11.25 20.19
N THR A 279 6.60 11.02 21.01
CA THR A 279 6.36 11.82 22.22
C THR A 279 5.62 11.04 23.32
N PRO A 280 6.06 11.15 24.59
CA PRO A 280 5.35 10.50 25.70
C PRO A 280 3.93 11.03 25.91
N HIS A 281 3.62 12.24 25.45
CA HIS A 281 2.28 12.84 25.57
C HIS A 281 1.21 12.14 24.71
N ALA A 282 1.61 11.29 23.76
CA ALA A 282 0.67 10.55 22.92
C ALA A 282 -0.29 9.67 23.75
N VAL A 283 0.15 9.21 24.93
CA VAL A 283 -0.67 8.43 25.87
C VAL A 283 -1.92 9.20 26.35
N LEU A 284 -1.91 10.52 26.31
CA LEU A 284 -3.02 11.36 26.76
C LEU A 284 -4.12 11.51 25.70
N SER A 285 -3.89 11.04 24.47
CA SER A 285 -4.92 11.04 23.44
C SER A 285 -6.01 10.04 23.80
N ARG A 286 -7.26 10.50 23.83
CA ARG A 286 -8.46 9.70 24.05
C ARG A 286 -9.19 9.37 22.75
N GLY A 287 -8.57 9.64 21.59
CA GLY A 287 -9.17 9.37 20.28
C GLY A 287 -9.62 7.91 20.15
N VAL A 288 -10.78 7.71 19.52
CA VAL A 288 -11.37 6.40 19.27
C VAL A 288 -11.45 6.11 17.77
N ALA A 289 -11.75 4.86 17.43
CA ALA A 289 -12.03 4.43 16.06
C ALA A 289 -13.16 3.39 16.08
N GLY A 290 -13.96 3.33 15.01
CA GLY A 290 -15.09 2.42 14.93
C GLY A 290 -15.87 2.51 13.63
N LEU A 291 -17.06 1.91 13.63
CA LEU A 291 -17.99 1.86 12.51
C LEU A 291 -19.29 2.59 12.83
N VAL A 292 -19.82 3.31 11.84
CA VAL A 292 -21.21 3.78 11.77
C VAL A 292 -21.81 3.23 10.48
N GLY A 293 -22.63 2.19 10.55
CA GLY A 293 -23.04 1.38 9.42
C GLY A 293 -21.83 0.83 8.66
N HIS A 294 -21.64 1.30 7.42
CA HIS A 294 -20.49 0.95 6.56
C HIS A 294 -19.39 2.03 6.54
N THR A 295 -19.51 3.07 7.36
CA THR A 295 -18.53 4.15 7.46
C THR A 295 -17.53 3.84 8.56
N VAL A 296 -16.25 3.80 8.23
CA VAL A 296 -15.17 3.77 9.23
C VAL A 296 -14.96 5.19 9.75
N VAL A 297 -14.88 5.38 11.07
CA VAL A 297 -14.55 6.67 11.70
C VAL A 297 -13.28 6.52 12.52
N VAL A 298 -12.31 7.41 12.34
CA VAL A 298 -11.02 7.40 13.05
C VAL A 298 -10.69 8.80 13.58
N ASN A 299 -10.38 8.91 14.87
CA ASN A 299 -9.89 10.17 15.46
C ASN A 299 -8.37 10.24 15.48
N LEU A 300 -7.82 11.35 15.00
CA LEU A 300 -6.39 11.65 15.04
C LEU A 300 -6.07 12.80 16.01
N PRO A 301 -4.83 12.87 16.55
CA PRO A 301 -4.38 14.00 17.37
C PRO A 301 -4.39 15.32 16.60
N GLY A 302 -4.57 16.44 17.30
CA GLY A 302 -4.61 17.79 16.70
C GLY A 302 -3.25 18.39 16.30
N SER A 303 -2.17 17.61 16.32
CA SER A 303 -0.82 18.08 15.95
C SER A 303 -0.40 17.48 14.60
N PRO A 304 0.31 18.22 13.72
CA PRO A 304 0.75 17.67 12.44
C PRO A 304 1.61 16.41 12.56
N GLY A 305 2.41 16.28 13.62
CA GLY A 305 3.17 15.06 13.92
C GLY A 305 2.24 13.89 14.27
N GLY A 306 1.32 14.09 15.21
CA GLY A 306 0.38 13.05 15.63
C GLY A 306 -0.57 12.61 14.50
N VAL A 307 -0.93 13.51 13.59
CA VAL A 307 -1.66 13.13 12.37
C VAL A 307 -0.81 12.25 11.46
N LYS A 308 0.46 12.61 11.18
CA LYS A 308 1.34 11.76 10.36
C LYS A 308 1.52 10.38 10.97
N ASP A 309 1.71 10.31 12.29
CA ASP A 309 1.83 9.05 13.01
C ASP A 309 0.53 8.25 12.90
N GLY A 310 -0.63 8.89 13.13
CA GLY A 310 -1.92 8.22 13.02
C GLY A 310 -2.24 7.71 11.62
N LEU A 311 -1.94 8.49 10.58
CA LEU A 311 -2.06 8.07 9.19
C LEU A 311 -1.11 6.91 8.87
N ALA A 312 0.13 6.93 9.36
CA ALA A 312 1.08 5.82 9.20
C ALA A 312 0.67 4.55 9.97
N ALA A 313 -0.11 4.67 11.05
CA ALA A 313 -0.71 3.53 11.74
C ALA A 313 -1.91 2.96 10.97
N LEU A 314 -2.67 3.81 10.27
CA LEU A 314 -3.85 3.41 9.49
C LEU A 314 -3.50 2.86 8.10
N ASP A 315 -2.46 3.40 7.46
CA ASP A 315 -2.03 3.07 6.09
C ASP A 315 -2.00 1.58 5.76
N PRO A 316 -1.32 0.71 6.54
CA PRO A 316 -1.17 -0.70 6.18
C PRO A 316 -2.45 -1.53 6.33
N ILE A 317 -3.46 -1.02 7.04
CA ILE A 317 -4.70 -1.76 7.34
C ILE A 317 -5.92 -1.21 6.60
N LEU A 318 -5.80 -0.03 5.98
CA LEU A 318 -6.96 0.71 5.48
C LEU A 318 -7.75 -0.06 4.41
N ASP A 319 -7.07 -0.60 3.40
CA ASP A 319 -7.75 -1.29 2.29
C ASP A 319 -8.49 -2.55 2.76
N HIS A 320 -7.84 -3.34 3.61
CA HIS A 320 -8.43 -4.54 4.17
C HIS A 320 -9.63 -4.21 5.07
N LEU A 321 -9.49 -3.20 5.94
CA LEU A 321 -10.57 -2.73 6.80
C LEU A 321 -11.78 -2.29 5.99
N LEU A 322 -11.59 -1.48 4.95
CA LEU A 322 -12.69 -1.00 4.10
C LEU A 322 -13.34 -2.13 3.31
N ALA A 323 -12.56 -3.08 2.79
CA ALA A 323 -13.09 -4.26 2.10
C ALA A 323 -13.96 -5.13 3.03
N GLN A 324 -13.52 -5.33 4.28
CA GLN A 324 -14.26 -6.08 5.29
C GLN A 324 -15.57 -5.39 5.67
N VAL A 325 -15.55 -4.06 5.84
CA VAL A 325 -16.74 -3.25 6.19
C VAL A 325 -17.76 -3.18 5.04
N ALA A 326 -17.30 -3.21 3.79
CA ALA A 326 -18.16 -3.29 2.61
C ALA A 326 -18.84 -4.67 2.42
N GLY A 327 -18.55 -5.65 3.30
CA GLY A 327 -19.10 -7.00 3.21
C GLY A 327 -18.37 -7.92 2.21
N GLY A 328 -17.20 -7.52 1.71
CA GLY A 328 -16.42 -8.26 0.71
C GLY A 328 -15.41 -9.26 1.28
N GLY A 329 -15.33 -9.42 2.60
CA GLY A 329 -14.42 -10.38 3.23
C GLY A 329 -15.10 -11.74 3.42
N ALA A 330 -14.83 -12.70 2.53
CA ALA A 330 -14.88 -14.10 2.94
C ALA A 330 -13.98 -14.25 4.16
N HIS A 331 -14.51 -14.81 5.24
CA HIS A 331 -13.72 -15.19 6.39
C HIS A 331 -12.82 -16.37 5.98
N GLU A 332 -11.61 -16.06 5.52
CA GLU A 332 -10.49 -17.00 5.44
C GLU A 332 -9.29 -16.48 6.24
#